data_AF-A0A1G2IFT4-F1
#
_entry.id   AF-A0A1G2IFT4-F1
#
_cell.length_a   1.000
_cell.length_b   1.000
_cell.length_c   1.000
_cell.angle_alpha   90.00
_cell.angle_beta   90.00
_cell.angle_gamma   90.00
#
_symmetry.space_group_name_H-M   'P 1'
#
loop_
_entity.id
_entity.type
_entity.pdbx_description
1 polymer ?
#
loop_
_entity_poly.entity_id
_entity_poly.type
_entity_poly.pdbx_seq_one_letter_code
_entity_poly.pdbx_strand_id
1 'polypeptide(L)' 'MQVTSSKKLIKREGRVIEALPNAFFKVVLDDGKEVTGFLSGKMRLNRIKILPGDKVTLEMTEYDLSKGRIVYRLK' A
#
# COMPACT_ATOMS: atom_id res chain seq x y z
N MET A 1 -3.01 -22.80 9.11
CA MET A 1 -3.53 -22.93 7.74
C MET A 1 -4.69 -21.97 7.56
N GLN A 2 -4.68 -21.15 6.50
CA GLN A 2 -5.82 -20.49 5.83
C GLN A 2 -5.22 -19.51 4.79
N VAL A 3 -5.55 -19.45 3.51
CA VAL A 3 -6.34 -20.25 2.55
C VAL A 3 -5.85 -19.78 1.17
N THR A 4 -5.61 -20.72 0.26
CA THR A 4 -5.47 -20.47 -1.18
C THR A 4 -6.87 -20.17 -1.72
N SER A 5 -7.09 -18.98 -2.28
CA SER A 5 -8.26 -18.72 -3.14
C SER A 5 -8.08 -17.36 -3.80
N SER A 6 -7.88 -17.36 -5.11
CA SER A 6 -8.20 -16.33 -6.12
C SER A 6 -8.55 -14.92 -5.60
N LYS A 7 -7.71 -14.30 -4.76
CA LYS A 7 -8.00 -12.96 -4.23
C LYS A 7 -7.91 -11.99 -5.39
N LYS A 8 -9.06 -11.47 -5.84
CA LYS A 8 -9.12 -10.28 -6.68
C LYS A 8 -8.44 -9.16 -5.91
N LEU A 9 -7.18 -8.93 -6.26
CA LEU A 9 -6.39 -7.82 -5.76
C LEU A 9 -6.86 -6.60 -6.54
N ILE A 10 -7.47 -5.67 -5.84
CA ILE A 10 -7.79 -4.37 -6.42
C ILE A 10 -6.54 -3.52 -6.30
N LYS A 11 -6.08 -3.03 -7.45
CA LYS A 11 -5.07 -1.99 -7.53
C LYS A 11 -5.76 -0.66 -7.34
N ARG A 12 -5.29 0.11 -6.37
CA ARG A 12 -5.71 1.50 -6.18
C ARG A 12 -4.50 2.40 -6.08
N GLU A 13 -4.66 3.61 -6.58
CA GLU A 13 -3.67 4.65 -6.49
C GLU A 13 -4.00 5.56 -5.30
N GLY A 14 -2.96 6.06 -4.66
CA GLY A 14 -3.09 6.98 -3.56
C GLY A 14 -1.81 7.76 -3.33
N ARG A 15 -1.90 8.74 -2.45
CA ARG A 15 -0.79 9.59 -2.05
C ARG A 15 -0.39 9.31 -0.61
N VAL A 16 0.89 9.13 -0.38
CA VAL A 16 1.42 8.93 0.97
C VAL A 16 1.28 10.24 1.73
N ILE A 17 0.63 10.23 2.89
CA ILE A 17 0.50 11.42 3.74
C ILE A 17 1.56 11.41 4.84
N GLU A 18 1.81 10.26 5.45
CA GLU A 18 2.70 10.12 6.60
C GLU A 18 3.39 8.75 6.60
N ALA A 19 4.60 8.70 7.11
CA ALA A 19 5.33 7.46 7.38
C ALA A 19 5.33 7.18 8.89
N LEU A 20 4.86 6.01 9.29
CA LEU A 20 4.76 5.56 10.68
C LEU A 20 6.02 4.76 11.07
N PRO A 21 6.41 4.75 12.37
CA PRO A 21 7.69 4.20 12.86
C PRO A 21 7.88 2.65 12.77
N ASN A 22 7.13 1.93 11.94
CA ASN A 22 7.24 0.47 11.77
C ASN A 22 7.20 0.04 10.29
N ALA A 23 7.66 0.92 9.37
CA ALA A 23 7.51 0.74 7.92
C ALA A 23 6.05 0.58 7.46
N PHE A 24 5.13 1.16 8.24
CA PHE A 24 3.77 1.43 7.81
C PHE A 24 3.70 2.84 7.24
N PHE A 25 2.87 3.03 6.24
CA PHE A 25 2.67 4.29 5.55
C PHE A 25 1.19 4.58 5.52
N LYS A 26 0.78 5.77 5.96
CA LYS A 26 -0.58 6.23 5.70
C LYS A 26 -0.64 6.71 4.27
N VAL A 27 -1.61 6.18 3.53
CA VAL A 27 -1.89 6.60 2.17
C VAL A 27 -3.33 7.07 2.12
N VAL A 28 -3.56 8.26 1.56
CA VAL A 28 -4.88 8.71 1.18
C VAL A 28 -5.16 8.23 -0.25
N LEU A 29 -6.22 7.46 -0.42
CA LEU A 29 -6.72 7.09 -1.74
C LEU A 29 -7.35 8.32 -2.41
N ASP A 30 -7.48 8.28 -3.74
CA ASP A 30 -8.19 9.34 -4.49
C ASP A 30 -9.66 9.48 -4.05
N ASP A 31 -10.23 8.40 -3.50
CA ASP A 31 -11.56 8.32 -2.88
C ASP A 31 -11.67 9.09 -1.55
N GLY A 32 -10.58 9.70 -1.05
CA GLY A 32 -10.52 10.40 0.24
C GLY A 32 -10.38 9.49 1.47
N LYS A 33 -10.37 8.17 1.27
CA LYS A 33 -10.15 7.19 2.35
C LYS A 33 -8.69 7.08 2.72
N GLU A 34 -8.42 7.12 4.03
CA GLU A 34 -7.10 6.83 4.58
C GLU A 34 -6.93 5.32 4.79
N VAL A 35 -5.85 4.78 4.23
CA VAL A 35 -5.50 3.37 4.36
C VAL A 35 -4.09 3.22 4.90
N THR A 36 -3.86 2.13 5.63
CA THR A 36 -2.51 1.80 6.11
C THR A 36 -1.85 0.83 5.14
N GLY A 37 -0.80 1.30 4.49
CA GLY A 37 0.02 0.54 3.58
C GLY A 37 1.27 -0.01 4.24
N PHE A 38 1.69 -1.21 3.87
CA PHE A 38 3.04 -1.72 4.19
C PHE A 38 3.79 -2.07 2.91
N LEU A 39 5.11 -1.97 2.96
CA LEU A 39 5.98 -2.31 1.84
C LEU A 39 5.89 -3.81 1.53
N SER A 40 5.73 -4.15 0.25
CA SER A 40 5.91 -5.52 -0.19
C SER A 40 7.37 -5.97 0.01
N GLY A 41 7.59 -7.27 0.22
CA GLY A 41 8.93 -7.83 0.40
C GLY A 41 9.89 -7.50 -0.76
N LYS A 42 9.36 -7.38 -1.98
CA LYS A 42 10.14 -6.91 -3.15
C LYS A 42 10.68 -5.49 -2.97
N MET A 43 9.88 -4.57 -2.42
CA MET A 43 10.32 -3.19 -2.17
C MET A 43 11.41 -3.11 -1.09
N ARG A 44 11.35 -3.98 -0.08
CA ARG A 44 12.42 -4.10 0.92
C ARG A 44 13.73 -4.56 0.28
N LEU A 45 13.69 -5.53 -0.64
CA LEU A 45 14.86 -5.99 -1.38
C LEU A 45 15.46 -4.87 -2.24
N ASN A 46 14.61 -4.10 -2.93
CA ASN A 46 14.99 -2.96 -3.76
C ASN A 46 15.33 -1.69 -2.97
N ARG A 47 15.33 -1.73 -1.63
CA ARG A 47 15.60 -0.57 -0.75
C ARG A 47 14.82 0.70 -1.15
N ILE A 48 13.57 0.53 -1.61
CA ILE A 48 12.75 1.67 -2.03
C ILE A 48 12.42 2.51 -0.79
N LYS A 49 12.87 3.76 -0.80
CA LYS A 49 12.44 4.76 0.18
C LYS A 49 11.19 5.46 -0.34
N ILE A 50 10.16 5.49 0.49
CA ILE A 50 8.93 6.23 0.26
C ILE A 50 8.96 7.43 1.18
N LEU A 51 8.71 8.62 0.63
CA LEU A 51 8.59 9.86 1.39
C LEU A 51 7.11 10.27 1.46
N PRO A 52 6.68 10.99 2.50
CA PRO A 52 5.37 11.60 2.52
C PRO A 52 5.26 12.58 1.34
N GLY A 53 4.15 12.51 0.60
CA GLY A 53 3.88 13.28 -0.60
C GLY A 53 4.03 12.49 -1.91
N ASP A 54 4.67 11.32 -1.90
CA ASP A 54 4.79 10.46 -3.08
C ASP A 54 3.48 9.78 -3.48
N LYS A 55 3.29 9.56 -4.79
CA LYS A 55 2.20 8.72 -5.31
C LYS A 55 2.62 7.26 -5.32
N VAL A 56 1.76 6.39 -4.83
CA VAL A 56 2.01 4.96 -4.72
C VAL A 56 0.80 4.15 -5.17
N THR A 57 1.08 2.97 -5.70
CA THR A 57 0.06 1.98 -6.03
C THR A 57 -0.01 0.95 -4.92
N LEU A 58 -1.20 0.81 -4.35
CA LEU A 58 -1.52 -0.22 -3.37
C LEU A 58 -2.36 -1.32 -4.00
N GLU A 59 -2.06 -2.54 -3.59
CA GLU A 59 -2.91 -3.70 -3.82
C GLU A 59 -3.62 -4.06 -2.53
N MET A 60 -4.96 -4.05 -2.57
CA MET A 60 -5.82 -4.43 -1.45
C MET A 60 -6.75 -5.54 -1.88
N THR A 61 -7.26 -6.28 -0.90
CA THR A 61 -8.26 -7.32 -1.17
C THR A 61 -9.64 -6.69 -1.06
N GLU A 62 -10.61 -7.13 -1.86
CA GLU A 62 -12.02 -6.69 -1.77
C GLU A 62 -12.63 -6.76 -0.37
N TYR A 63 -12.11 -7.65 0.48
CA TYR A 63 -12.57 -7.83 1.86
C TYR A 63 -11.94 -6.84 2.86
N ASP A 64 -10.79 -6.24 2.54
CA ASP A 64 -10.00 -5.40 3.44
C ASP A 64 -9.53 -4.14 2.71
N LEU A 65 -10.40 -3.13 2.67
CA LEU A 65 -10.11 -1.84 2.05
C LEU A 65 -9.24 -0.93 2.94
N SER A 66 -9.09 -1.26 4.23
CA SER A 66 -8.34 -0.45 5.21
C SER A 66 -6.83 -0.72 5.22
N LYS A 67 -6.41 -1.88 4.70
CA LYS A 67 -5.02 -2.31 4.65
C LYS A 67 -4.60 -2.63 3.22
N GLY A 68 -3.50 -2.01 2.79
CA GLY A 68 -2.97 -2.18 1.44
C GLY A 68 -1.53 -2.65 1.43
N ARG A 69 -1.16 -3.36 0.37
CA ARG A 69 0.23 -3.69 0.09
C ARG A 69 0.77 -2.71 -0.95
N ILE A 70 1.80 -1.95 -0.59
CA ILE A 70 2.44 -1.05 -1.55
C ILE A 70 3.30 -1.90 -2.49
N VAL A 71 3.01 -1.81 -3.78
CA VAL A 71 3.72 -2.56 -4.83
C VAL A 71 4.55 -1.69 -5.73
N TYR A 72 4.15 -0.44 -5.93
CA TYR A 72 4.82 0.47 -6.83
C TYR A 72 4.78 1.91 -6.32
N ARG A 73 5.84 2.66 -6.63
CA ARG A 73 5.92 4.11 -6.41
C ARG A 73 5.94 4.77 -7.79
N LEU A 74 4.95 5.62 -8.06
CA LEU A 74 4.88 6.43 -9.27
C LEU A 74 5.77 7.65 -9.06
N LYS A 75 6.61 7.97 -10.05
CA LYS A 75 7.54 9.10 -10.02
C LYS A 75 6.89 10.36 -10.59
#